data_AF-A0A941DNR4-F1
#
_entry.id   AF-A0A941DNR4-F1
#
_cell.length_a   1.000
_cell.length_b   1.000
_cell.length_c   1.000
_cell.angle_alpha   90.00
_cell.angle_beta   90.00
_cell.angle_gamma   90.00
#
_symmetry.space_group_name_H-M   'P 1'
#
loop_
_entity.id
_entity.type
_entity.pdbx_description
1 polymer ?
#
loop_
_entity_poly.entity_id
_entity_poly.type
_entity_poly.pdbx_seq_one_letter_code
_entity_poly.pdbx_strand_id
1 'polypeptide(L)'
;VRDYAEVKGNGEITKAIADAALRMLDVDQAGFDLMDRKLLEAILFKFGGGPVGLDNVAAAIGEERDTIEDVLEPYLIQQGYLQRTPRGRIATALAYQHFGVAMPAS
;
A
#
# COMPACT_ATOMS: atom_id res chain seq x y z
N VAL A 1 -10.43 -30.10 -22.68
CA VAL A 1 -11.25 -29.33 -23.64
C VAL A 1 -11.62 -28.00 -22.97
N ARG A 2 -10.93 -26.88 -23.18
CA ARG A 2 -9.92 -26.47 -24.16
C ARG A 2 -8.70 -25.98 -23.36
N ASP A 3 -7.48 -26.45 -23.58
CA ASP A 3 -6.64 -26.30 -24.78
C ASP A 3 -6.27 -24.85 -25.11
N TYR A 4 -4.99 -24.70 -25.43
CA TYR A 4 -4.18 -23.53 -25.81
C TYR A 4 -3.46 -22.81 -24.65
N ALA A 5 -2.13 -22.81 -24.56
CA ALA A 5 -1.13 -23.35 -25.46
C ALA A 5 0.22 -23.46 -24.74
N GLU A 6 0.92 -24.53 -25.06
CA GLU A 6 2.29 -24.84 -24.69
C GLU A 6 3.30 -23.76 -25.08
N VAL A 7 4.25 -23.53 -24.15
CA VAL A 7 5.71 -23.58 -24.34
C VAL A 7 6.30 -22.74 -25.48
N LYS A 8 7.04 -21.69 -25.13
CA LYS A 8 8.39 -21.44 -25.69
C LYS A 8 9.16 -20.35 -24.94
N GLY A 9 10.31 -20.71 -24.37
CA GLY A 9 11.29 -19.75 -23.88
C GLY A 9 12.26 -20.39 -22.89
N ASN A 10 13.26 -21.08 -23.42
CA ASN A 10 14.48 -21.62 -22.79
C ASN A 10 14.81 -21.03 -21.41
N GLY A 11 15.13 -21.89 -20.45
CA GLY A 11 15.39 -21.62 -19.03
C GLY A 11 16.52 -20.63 -18.70
N GLU A 12 16.45 -19.40 -19.21
CA GLU A 12 17.20 -18.25 -18.77
C GLU A 12 16.28 -17.35 -17.94
N ILE A 13 16.67 -17.11 -16.69
CA ILE A 13 16.01 -16.14 -15.82
C ILE A 13 16.26 -14.75 -16.43
N THR A 14 15.34 -14.32 -17.28
CA THR A 14 15.38 -12.98 -17.88
C THR A 14 14.91 -11.95 -16.85
N LYS A 15 15.38 -10.71 -16.98
CA LYS A 15 14.95 -9.58 -16.14
C LYS A 15 13.42 -9.43 -16.10
N ALA A 16 12.73 -9.79 -17.18
CA ALA A 16 11.27 -9.79 -17.25
C ALA A 16 10.59 -10.84 -16.34
N ILE A 17 11.21 -12.01 -16.16
CA ILE A 17 10.72 -13.07 -15.25
C ILE A 17 11.03 -12.68 -13.80
N ALA A 18 12.19 -12.07 -13.53
CA ALA A 18 12.52 -11.52 -12.22
C ALA A 18 11.59 -10.35 -11.83
N ASP A 19 11.27 -9.45 -12.76
CA ASP A 19 10.31 -8.35 -12.58
C ASP A 19 8.86 -8.86 -12.45
N ALA A 20 8.53 -10.00 -13.04
CA ALA A 20 7.24 -10.66 -12.83
C ALA A 20 7.18 -11.35 -11.46
N ALA A 21 8.28 -11.95 -11.00
CA ALA A 21 8.39 -12.54 -9.66
C ALA A 21 8.44 -11.48 -8.54
N LEU A 22 9.09 -10.33 -8.76
CA LEU A 22 9.03 -9.16 -7.86
C LEU A 22 7.63 -8.55 -7.83
N ARG A 23 6.93 -8.51 -8.98
CA ARG A 23 5.48 -8.20 -9.03
C ARG A 23 4.61 -9.25 -8.34
N MET A 24 5.08 -10.50 -8.17
CA MET A 24 4.39 -11.53 -7.38
C MET A 24 4.65 -11.39 -5.87
N LEU A 25 5.67 -10.64 -5.45
CA LEU A 25 5.93 -10.31 -4.04
C LEU A 25 5.21 -9.02 -3.60
N ASP A 26 4.66 -8.26 -4.54
CA ASP A 26 3.77 -7.10 -4.31
C ASP A 26 4.35 -6.01 -3.40
N VAL A 27 5.70 -5.96 -3.30
CA VAL A 27 6.45 -4.93 -2.57
C VAL A 27 6.89 -3.82 -3.53
N ASP A 28 6.54 -2.56 -3.22
CA ASP A 28 6.92 -1.43 -4.07
C ASP A 28 8.35 -0.91 -3.82
N GLN A 29 8.76 0.14 -4.53
CA GLN A 29 10.10 0.71 -4.41
C GLN A 29 10.40 1.34 -3.03
N ALA A 30 9.36 1.69 -2.27
CA ALA A 30 9.48 2.18 -0.89
C ALA A 30 9.49 1.03 0.13
N GLY A 31 9.33 -0.21 -0.30
CA GLY A 31 9.27 -1.36 0.59
C GLY A 31 7.87 -1.67 1.12
N PHE A 32 6.82 -1.04 0.56
CA PHE A 32 5.44 -1.30 1.02
C PHE A 32 4.92 -2.60 0.49
N ASP A 33 4.39 -3.42 1.39
CA ASP A 33 3.62 -4.58 0.99
C ASP A 33 2.21 -4.19 0.51
N LEU A 34 1.38 -5.20 0.20
CA LEU A 34 0.01 -4.99 -0.24
C LEU A 34 -0.84 -4.24 0.80
N MET A 35 -0.62 -4.50 2.09
CA MET A 35 -1.47 -3.99 3.16
C MET A 35 -1.07 -2.56 3.54
N ASP A 36 0.22 -2.23 3.52
CA ASP A 36 0.74 -0.87 3.62
C ASP A 36 0.09 0.04 2.57
N ARG A 37 0.06 -0.43 1.32
CA ARG A 37 -0.57 0.29 0.21
C ARG A 37 -2.06 0.46 0.42
N LYS A 38 -2.79 -0.61 0.75
CA LYS A 38 -4.23 -0.54 1.03
C LYS A 38 -4.57 0.46 2.13
N LEU A 39 -3.75 0.49 3.20
CA LEU A 39 -3.91 1.42 4.31
C LEU A 39 -3.77 2.87 3.85
N LEU A 40 -2.67 3.21 3.17
CA LEU A 40 -2.43 4.58 2.67
C LEU A 40 -3.44 4.99 1.59
N GLU A 41 -3.77 4.09 0.65
CA GLU A 41 -4.79 4.34 -0.38
C GLU A 41 -6.16 4.59 0.23
N ALA A 42 -6.56 3.86 1.27
CA ALA A 42 -7.82 4.11 1.96
C ALA A 42 -7.83 5.51 2.58
N ILE A 43 -6.76 5.91 3.27
CA ILE A 43 -6.66 7.24 3.87
C ILE A 43 -6.69 8.33 2.80
N LEU A 44 -5.92 8.19 1.72
CA LEU A 44 -5.83 9.17 0.63
C LEU A 44 -7.13 9.29 -0.17
N PHE A 45 -7.65 8.17 -0.68
CA PHE A 45 -8.75 8.19 -1.65
C PHE A 45 -10.13 8.07 -1.03
N LYS A 46 -10.29 7.32 0.08
CA LYS A 46 -11.60 7.16 0.73
C LYS A 46 -11.86 8.25 1.77
N PHE A 47 -10.83 8.71 2.45
CA PHE A 47 -10.95 9.67 3.56
C PHE A 47 -10.31 11.04 3.27
N GLY A 48 -9.85 11.28 2.04
CA GLY A 48 -9.35 12.57 1.59
C GLY A 48 -8.08 13.04 2.30
N GLY A 49 -7.28 12.11 2.82
CA GLY A 49 -6.06 12.40 3.60
C GLY A 49 -6.24 12.34 5.11
N GLY A 50 -7.47 12.20 5.61
CA GLY A 50 -7.78 12.20 7.04
C GLY A 50 -8.04 13.60 7.63
N PRO A 51 -8.17 13.73 8.97
CA PRO A 51 -7.99 12.69 9.99
C PRO A 51 -9.11 11.65 9.99
N VAL A 52 -8.72 10.37 10.05
CA VAL A 52 -9.66 9.23 10.11
C VAL A 52 -9.37 8.32 11.30
N GLY A 53 -10.42 7.90 12.01
CA GLY A 53 -10.31 6.95 13.14
C GLY A 53 -9.84 5.57 12.68
N LEU A 54 -9.07 4.88 13.52
CA LEU A 54 -8.50 3.57 13.16
C LEU A 54 -9.56 2.53 12.82
N ASP A 55 -10.66 2.49 13.56
CA ASP A 55 -11.73 1.53 13.33
C ASP A 55 -12.39 1.72 11.95
N ASN A 56 -12.48 2.95 11.46
CA ASN A 56 -13.00 3.24 10.12
C ASN A 56 -12.01 2.79 9.03
N VAL A 57 -10.71 2.95 9.28
CA VAL A 57 -9.68 2.49 8.35
C VAL A 57 -9.65 0.96 8.29
N ALA A 58 -9.66 0.31 9.45
CA ALA A 58 -9.77 -1.14 9.62
C ALA A 58 -10.96 -1.71 8.84
N ALA A 59 -12.14 -1.14 9.03
CA ALA A 59 -13.35 -1.52 8.30
C ALA A 59 -13.22 -1.28 6.78
N ALA A 60 -12.53 -0.22 6.36
CA ALA A 60 -12.39 0.12 4.95
C ALA A 60 -11.42 -0.79 4.18
N ILE A 61 -10.45 -1.42 4.85
CA ILE A 61 -9.48 -2.34 4.24
C ILE A 61 -9.73 -3.81 4.61
N GLY A 62 -10.66 -4.07 5.54
CA GLY A 62 -11.04 -5.42 5.97
C GLY A 62 -10.00 -6.07 6.87
N GLU A 63 -9.29 -5.26 7.67
CA GLU A 63 -8.17 -5.71 8.51
C GLU A 63 -8.47 -5.45 10.00
N GLU A 64 -7.80 -6.18 10.89
CA GLU A 64 -7.95 -5.95 12.33
C GLU A 64 -7.23 -4.68 12.78
N ARG A 65 -7.87 -3.95 13.71
CA ARG A 65 -7.35 -2.72 14.30
C ARG A 65 -5.94 -2.92 14.86
N ASP A 66 -5.75 -3.99 15.62
CA ASP A 66 -4.50 -4.27 16.32
C ASP A 66 -3.38 -4.62 15.33
N THR A 67 -3.69 -5.36 14.25
CA THR A 67 -2.75 -5.59 13.14
C THR A 67 -2.26 -4.29 12.53
N ILE A 68 -3.17 -3.33 12.29
CA ILE A 68 -2.79 -2.01 11.77
C ILE A 68 -1.88 -1.28 12.75
N GLU A 69 -2.27 -1.22 14.02
CA GLU A 69 -1.56 -0.45 15.05
C GLU A 69 -0.17 -1.02 15.39
N ASP A 70 -0.04 -2.36 15.42
CA ASP A 70 1.16 -3.05 15.90
C ASP A 70 2.09 -3.52 14.78
N VAL A 71 1.57 -3.73 13.55
CA VAL A 71 2.35 -4.28 12.44
C VAL A 71 2.61 -3.23 11.35
N LEU A 72 1.57 -2.54 10.89
CA LEU A 72 1.65 -1.67 9.70
C LEU A 72 2.12 -0.25 10.03
N GLU A 73 1.46 0.38 11.00
CA GLU A 73 1.73 1.77 11.36
C GLU A 73 3.17 2.08 11.80
N PRO A 74 3.89 1.20 12.54
CA PRO A 74 5.26 1.52 12.97
C PRO A 74 6.18 1.88 11.80
N TYR A 75 6.12 1.12 10.70
CA TYR A 75 6.95 1.38 9.53
C TYR A 75 6.53 2.66 8.80
N LEU A 76 5.23 2.80 8.51
CA LEU A 76 4.71 3.96 7.78
C LEU A 76 4.92 5.28 8.51
N ILE A 77 4.82 5.27 9.84
CA ILE A 77 5.11 6.44 10.68
C ILE A 77 6.61 6.73 10.68
N GLN A 78 7.46 5.70 10.84
CA GLN A 78 8.91 5.87 10.86
C GLN A 78 9.44 6.44 9.54
N GLN A 79 8.89 5.98 8.40
CA GLN A 79 9.24 6.49 7.08
C GLN A 79 8.54 7.81 6.73
N GLY A 80 7.61 8.28 7.58
CA GLY A 80 6.98 9.59 7.45
C GLY A 80 5.81 9.65 6.47
N TYR A 81 5.19 8.52 6.09
CA TYR A 81 4.02 8.46 5.22
C TYR A 81 2.70 8.64 5.97
N LEU A 82 2.69 8.28 7.25
CA LEU A 82 1.52 8.30 8.11
C LEU A 82 1.80 9.09 9.39
N GLN A 83 0.81 9.87 9.83
CA GLN A 83 0.87 10.58 11.10
C GLN A 83 -0.30 10.19 11.99
N ARG A 84 0.00 9.80 13.25
CA ARG A 84 -1.00 9.64 14.31
C ARG A 84 -1.31 11.01 14.94
N THR A 85 -2.60 11.29 15.12
CA THR A 85 -3.10 12.46 15.85
C THR A 85 -4.19 12.02 16.84
N PRO A 86 -4.54 12.85 17.85
CA PRO A 86 -5.67 12.54 18.74
C PRO A 86 -7.01 12.38 18.01
N ARG A 87 -7.14 12.96 16.81
CA ARG A 87 -8.36 12.90 15.98
C ARG A 87 -8.37 11.73 14.99
N GLY A 88 -7.26 11.01 14.84
CA GLY A 88 -7.11 9.94 13.86
C GLY A 88 -5.79 9.95 13.10
N ARG A 89 -5.74 9.16 12.03
CA ARG A 89 -4.60 8.99 11.14
C ARG A 89 -4.71 9.96 9.97
N ILE A 90 -3.58 10.55 9.59
CA ILE A 90 -3.46 11.51 8.49
C ILE A 90 -2.36 11.04 7.55
N ALA A 91 -2.64 11.03 6.24
CA ALA A 91 -1.61 10.80 5.23
C ALA A 91 -0.76 12.06 5.05
N THR A 92 0.56 11.90 5.07
CA THR A 92 1.48 13.04 4.94
C THR A 92 1.69 13.40 3.47
N ALA A 93 2.33 14.55 3.22
CA ALA A 93 2.77 14.95 1.89
C ALA A 93 3.58 13.87 1.16
N LEU A 94 4.36 13.08 1.89
CA LEU A 94 5.18 11.99 1.32
C LEU A 94 4.30 10.88 0.76
N ALA A 95 3.19 10.54 1.43
CA ALA A 95 2.22 9.59 0.90
C ALA A 95 1.58 10.11 -0.39
N TYR A 96 1.15 11.37 -0.43
CA TYR A 96 0.64 11.97 -1.67
C TYR A 96 1.65 11.89 -2.82
N GLN A 97 2.91 12.22 -2.56
CA GLN A 97 3.97 12.15 -3.56
C GLN A 97 4.22 10.72 -4.06
N HIS A 98 4.26 9.76 -3.14
CA HIS A 98 4.49 8.34 -3.46
C HIS A 98 3.40 7.76 -4.37
N PHE A 99 2.14 8.08 -4.07
CA PHE A 99 1.01 7.64 -4.90
C PHE A 99 0.72 8.56 -6.09
N GLY A 100 1.54 9.60 -6.31
CA GLY A 100 1.37 10.56 -7.42
C GLY A 100 0.05 11.36 -7.35
N VAL A 101 -0.49 11.55 -6.14
CA VAL A 101 -1.76 12.23 -5.90
C VAL A 101 -1.50 13.70 -5.58
N ALA A 102 -2.30 14.60 -6.17
CA ALA A 102 -2.24 16.02 -5.81
C ALA A 102 -2.74 16.21 -4.37
N MET A 103 -1.94 16.88 -3.54
CA MET A 103 -2.42 17.29 -2.22
C MET A 103 -3.62 18.24 -2.37
N PRO A 104 -4.67 18.09 -1.54
CA PRO A 104 -5.78 19.03 -1.53
C PRO A 104 -5.26 20.44 -1.21
N ALA A 105 -5.60 21.41 -2.06
CA ALA A 105 -5.32 22.80 -1.80
C ALA A 105 -6.13 23.23 -0.56
N SER A 106 -5.43 23.78 0.44
CA SER A 106 -6.04 24.33 1.66
C SER A 106 -6.79 25.62 1.39
#